data_AF-A0A813DUD7-F1
#
_entry.id   AF-A0A813DUD7-F1
#
_cell.length_a   1.000
_cell.length_b   1.000
_cell.length_c   1.000
_cell.angle_alpha   90.00
_cell.angle_beta   90.00
_cell.angle_gamma   90.00
#
_symmetry.space_group_name_H-M   'P 1'
#
loop_
_entity.id
_entity.type
_entity.pdbx_description
1 polymer ?
#
loop_
_entity_poly.entity_id
_entity_poly.type
_entity_poly.pdbx_seq_one_letter_code
_entity_poly.pdbx_strand_id
1 'polypeptide(L)'
;MPSVHKCLQVEAQKAAMVFKHQEETKAKAKSLNADVTKVGDLGKFMAFAPQYKAKLMARPDVAEGELIRVTDWKLLTPPDYDRTGFHVEVDVRGTNMEKLVNGSQGKALSVYSTNDAEKVTEFLKQMNLDPDAIVSVEEIAPQSEEGMVVLTTVYKLFTQYLDLFGKPTRDFLKKLFPFAVDVMEKVAIAELTLDRKAEEFQDRQAKATTFADYLVEFKSLNIPFDKYSELIPTIKQRVYSICSSSDYRPGRCQLLVVREDWQAKGGETKFGLCSSFLTFIRPGTVCVAHSTHSVMEMPENKAAHVFMAGLGTGLAPFRAFVEQRKFEKTGGHKVGPLTLFFGGRHAKAEYYYRDEFEAYEAEGLVKMCNAWSRDQKEKVYVQHKITEEAEHIWRELGREGSTGYFFLCGSKQPEKDVFAALLKIFETKGGMTPEQAAKKMDQLQAAGRYVTEVY
;
A
#
# COMPACT_ATOMS: atom_id res chain seq x y z
N MET A 1 -35.27 -3.50 -18.19
CA MET A 1 -33.83 -3.54 -18.50
C MET A 1 -33.63 -3.04 -19.93
N PRO A 2 -33.10 -1.83 -20.17
CA PRO A 2 -32.69 -1.44 -21.52
C PRO A 2 -31.45 -2.26 -21.90
N SER A 3 -31.54 -3.03 -22.98
CA SER A 3 -30.55 -4.02 -23.41
C SER A 3 -29.18 -3.41 -23.70
N VAL A 4 -28.11 -4.15 -23.38
CA VAL A 4 -26.69 -3.92 -23.71
C VAL A 4 -26.45 -3.40 -25.14
N HIS A 5 -27.34 -3.72 -26.09
CA HIS A 5 -27.34 -3.17 -27.44
C HIS A 5 -27.49 -1.63 -27.54
N LYS A 6 -28.21 -1.00 -26.60
CA LYS A 6 -28.39 0.46 -26.57
C LYS A 6 -27.14 1.18 -26.07
N CYS A 7 -26.37 0.59 -25.14
CA CYS A 7 -25.05 1.12 -24.74
C CYS A 7 -24.04 1.03 -25.88
N LEU A 8 -23.98 -0.11 -26.58
CA LEU A 8 -23.05 -0.31 -27.70
C LEU A 8 -23.36 0.60 -28.89
N GLN A 9 -24.64 0.89 -29.17
CA GLN A 9 -25.01 1.88 -30.19
C GLN A 9 -24.62 3.32 -29.81
N VAL A 10 -24.73 3.69 -28.53
CA VAL A 10 -24.32 5.01 -28.04
C VAL A 10 -22.79 5.15 -28.06
N GLU A 11 -22.04 4.10 -27.75
CA GLU A 11 -20.57 4.09 -27.85
C GLU A 11 -20.09 4.10 -29.30
N ALA A 12 -20.74 3.38 -30.21
CA ALA A 12 -20.43 3.43 -31.64
C ALA A 12 -20.78 4.79 -32.27
N GLN A 13 -21.87 5.42 -31.85
CA GLN A 13 -22.23 6.78 -32.27
C GLN A 13 -21.29 7.84 -31.69
N LYS A 14 -20.82 7.67 -30.44
CA LYS A 14 -19.76 8.51 -29.85
C LYS A 14 -18.43 8.32 -30.58
N ALA A 15 -18.05 7.09 -30.90
CA ALA A 15 -16.85 6.80 -31.68
C ALA A 15 -16.93 7.38 -33.10
N ALA A 16 -18.10 7.31 -33.75
CA ALA A 16 -18.33 7.93 -35.05
C ALA A 16 -18.36 9.46 -34.99
N MET A 17 -18.88 10.06 -33.91
CA MET A 17 -18.78 11.50 -33.66
C MET A 17 -17.36 11.94 -33.40
N VAL A 18 -16.59 11.18 -32.62
CA VAL A 18 -15.15 11.44 -32.38
C VAL A 18 -14.37 11.31 -33.68
N PHE A 19 -14.66 10.31 -34.51
CA PHE A 19 -14.02 10.14 -35.82
C PHE A 19 -14.39 11.28 -36.78
N LYS A 20 -15.67 11.68 -36.83
CA LYS A 20 -16.14 12.79 -37.66
C LYS A 20 -15.60 14.13 -37.18
N HIS A 21 -15.52 14.34 -35.87
CA HIS A 21 -14.88 15.50 -35.26
C HIS A 21 -13.37 15.51 -35.52
N GLN A 22 -12.70 14.35 -35.48
CA GLN A 22 -11.29 14.20 -35.86
C GLN A 22 -11.06 14.52 -37.34
N GLU A 23 -11.93 14.07 -38.24
CA GLU A 23 -11.85 14.38 -39.69
C GLU A 23 -12.15 15.86 -39.98
N GLU A 24 -13.15 16.45 -39.32
CA GLU A 24 -13.46 17.89 -39.40
C GLU A 24 -12.35 18.76 -38.79
N THR A 25 -11.63 18.26 -37.77
CA THR A 25 -10.50 18.94 -37.14
C THR A 25 -9.21 18.78 -37.97
N LYS A 26 -8.98 17.61 -38.60
CA LYS A 26 -7.92 17.40 -39.60
C LYS A 26 -8.05 18.35 -40.79
N ALA A 27 -9.28 18.63 -41.23
CA ALA A 27 -9.54 19.57 -42.33
C ALA A 27 -9.31 21.06 -41.96
N LYS A 28 -9.33 21.40 -40.66
CA LYS A 28 -9.17 22.78 -40.15
C LYS A 28 -7.79 23.09 -39.57
N ALA A 29 -6.98 22.09 -39.23
CA ALA A 29 -5.66 22.28 -38.63
C ALA A 29 -4.59 22.65 -39.68
N LYS A 30 -4.45 23.96 -39.96
CA LYS A 30 -3.47 24.50 -40.92
C LYS A 30 -2.07 24.81 -40.35
N SER A 31 -1.73 24.35 -39.15
CA SER A 31 -0.34 24.44 -38.65
C SER A 31 -0.03 23.34 -37.63
N LEU A 32 1.16 22.73 -37.76
CA LEU A 32 1.75 21.76 -36.82
C LEU A 32 2.37 22.42 -35.57
N ASN A 33 2.26 23.74 -35.43
CA ASN A 33 2.74 24.46 -34.25
C ASN A 33 1.64 24.44 -33.19
N ALA A 34 1.79 23.56 -32.21
CA ALA A 34 0.96 23.50 -31.00
C ALA A 34 1.78 24.07 -29.84
N ASP A 35 1.24 25.07 -29.13
CA ASP A 35 1.86 25.65 -27.95
C ASP A 35 1.41 24.86 -26.71
N VAL A 36 2.35 24.21 -26.04
CA VAL A 36 2.08 23.36 -24.87
C VAL A 36 1.43 24.16 -23.73
N THR A 37 1.67 25.47 -23.68
CA THR A 37 1.11 26.35 -22.64
C THR A 37 -0.37 26.66 -22.84
N LYS A 38 -0.95 26.31 -24.00
CA LYS A 38 -2.36 26.58 -24.32
C LYS A 38 -3.18 25.29 -24.26
N VAL A 39 -4.14 25.25 -23.33
CA VAL A 39 -5.07 24.13 -23.11
C VAL A 39 -5.75 23.65 -24.41
N GLY A 40 -6.10 24.56 -25.33
CA GLY A 40 -6.70 24.22 -26.62
C GLY A 40 -5.77 23.53 -27.62
N ASP A 41 -4.45 23.65 -27.45
CA ASP A 41 -3.44 23.02 -28.29
C ASP A 41 -3.01 21.64 -27.75
N LEU A 42 -3.24 21.34 -26.47
CA LEU A 42 -3.01 20.02 -25.85
C LEU A 42 -3.85 18.91 -26.50
N GLY A 43 -5.08 19.23 -26.92
CA GLY A 43 -5.94 18.30 -27.66
C GLY A 43 -5.35 17.86 -29.01
N LYS A 44 -4.51 18.70 -29.63
CA LYS A 44 -3.84 18.36 -30.90
C LYS A 44 -2.76 17.30 -30.68
N PHE A 45 -2.04 17.33 -29.56
CA PHE A 45 -1.03 16.31 -29.24
C PHE A 45 -1.64 14.91 -29.16
N MET A 46 -2.83 14.78 -28.56
CA MET A 46 -3.54 13.50 -28.51
C MET A 46 -4.06 13.06 -29.89
N ALA A 47 -4.58 14.00 -30.70
CA ALA A 47 -5.11 13.71 -32.03
C ALA A 47 -4.03 13.28 -33.04
N PHE A 48 -2.77 13.68 -32.82
CA PHE A 48 -1.61 13.38 -33.66
C PHE A 48 -0.49 12.66 -32.88
N ALA A 49 -0.88 11.75 -31.98
CA ALA A 49 0.04 11.02 -31.12
C ALA A 49 1.25 10.37 -31.84
N PRO A 50 1.10 9.74 -33.03
CA PRO A 50 2.24 9.20 -33.77
C PRO A 50 3.24 10.28 -34.24
N GLN A 51 2.74 11.45 -34.66
CA GLN A 51 3.57 12.56 -35.13
C GLN A 51 4.36 13.21 -34.00
N TYR A 52 3.80 13.22 -32.80
CA TYR A 52 4.44 13.73 -31.58
C TYR A 52 5.18 12.66 -30.77
N LYS A 53 5.37 11.45 -31.30
CA LYS A 53 6.05 10.32 -30.65
C LYS A 53 5.54 10.05 -29.22
N ALA A 54 4.23 10.19 -29.00
CA ALA A 54 3.63 10.06 -27.68
C ALA A 54 3.86 8.66 -27.11
N LYS A 55 4.24 8.59 -25.83
CA LYS A 55 4.44 7.34 -25.08
C LYS A 55 3.35 7.21 -24.03
N LEU A 56 2.73 6.02 -23.93
CA LEU A 56 1.82 5.72 -22.84
C LEU A 56 2.64 5.33 -21.61
N MET A 57 2.46 6.05 -20.51
CA MET A 57 3.04 5.73 -19.22
C MET A 57 1.92 5.41 -18.23
N ALA A 58 2.12 4.38 -17.40
CA ALA A 58 1.15 3.95 -16.40
C ALA A 58 0.96 4.98 -15.28
N ARG A 59 2.10 5.44 -14.71
CA ARG A 59 2.21 6.52 -13.73
C ARG A 59 3.48 7.32 -14.02
N PRO A 60 3.39 8.42 -14.80
CA PRO A 60 4.52 9.27 -15.17
C PRO A 60 5.33 9.82 -13.99
N ASP A 61 4.70 9.98 -12.83
CA ASP A 61 5.32 10.41 -11.57
C ASP A 61 6.09 9.29 -10.84
N VAL A 62 6.05 8.06 -11.36
CA VAL A 62 6.66 6.87 -10.77
C VAL A 62 7.48 6.15 -11.84
N ALA A 63 8.79 6.41 -11.88
CA ALA A 63 9.68 5.84 -12.90
C ALA A 63 9.65 4.29 -12.96
N GLU A 64 9.55 3.62 -11.81
CA GLU A 64 9.54 2.15 -11.69
C GLU A 64 8.13 1.54 -11.72
N GLY A 65 7.08 2.36 -11.88
CA GLY A 65 5.70 1.93 -11.79
C GLY A 65 5.26 1.14 -13.02
N GLU A 66 4.86 -0.10 -12.83
CA GLU A 66 4.38 -0.97 -13.89
C GLU A 66 2.91 -1.36 -13.70
N LEU A 67 2.22 -1.59 -14.81
CA LEU A 67 0.87 -2.14 -14.82
C LEU A 67 0.94 -3.64 -14.57
N ILE A 68 0.36 -4.08 -13.45
CA ILE A 68 0.30 -5.48 -13.06
C ILE A 68 -1.15 -5.95 -13.01
N ARG A 69 -1.38 -7.18 -13.46
CA ARG A 69 -2.73 -7.76 -13.51
C ARG A 69 -2.99 -8.55 -12.24
N VAL A 70 -4.15 -8.31 -11.64
CA VAL A 70 -4.65 -9.13 -10.51
C VAL A 70 -5.14 -10.45 -11.07
N THR A 71 -4.64 -11.56 -10.53
CA THR A 71 -4.99 -12.92 -10.96
C THR A 71 -5.86 -13.65 -9.96
N ASP A 72 -5.73 -13.34 -8.67
CA ASP A 72 -6.54 -13.95 -7.62
C ASP A 72 -6.92 -12.95 -6.53
N TRP A 73 -8.08 -13.17 -5.92
CA TRP A 73 -8.56 -12.46 -4.75
C TRP A 73 -9.38 -13.41 -3.90
N LYS A 74 -9.02 -13.56 -2.63
CA LYS A 74 -9.71 -14.50 -1.73
C LYS A 74 -9.89 -13.89 -0.35
N LEU A 75 -11.12 -13.87 0.14
CA LEU A 75 -11.39 -13.54 1.54
C LEU A 75 -10.84 -14.66 2.45
N LEU A 76 -10.07 -14.27 3.47
CA LEU A 76 -9.45 -15.20 4.42
C LEU A 76 -10.11 -15.19 5.80
N THR A 77 -10.78 -14.09 6.16
CA THR A 77 -11.61 -14.03 7.37
C THR A 77 -13.05 -14.47 7.08
N PRO A 78 -13.81 -14.90 8.09
CA PRO A 78 -15.24 -15.14 7.94
C PRO A 78 -15.98 -13.87 7.48
N PRO A 79 -17.00 -13.98 6.60
CA PRO A 79 -17.73 -12.81 6.09
C PRO A 79 -18.43 -11.97 7.16
N ASP A 80 -18.79 -12.59 8.28
CA ASP A 80 -19.44 -11.98 9.44
C ASP A 80 -18.46 -11.47 10.49
N TYR A 81 -17.14 -11.59 10.24
CA TYR A 81 -16.12 -11.10 11.15
C TYR A 81 -15.93 -9.59 11.07
N ASP A 82 -15.59 -8.96 12.19
CA ASP A 82 -15.43 -7.49 12.29
C ASP A 82 -14.24 -6.96 11.47
N ARG A 83 -13.30 -7.83 11.09
CA ARG A 83 -12.15 -7.50 10.24
C ARG A 83 -12.18 -8.24 8.92
N THR A 84 -11.87 -7.52 7.86
CA THR A 84 -11.75 -8.08 6.51
C THR A 84 -10.27 -8.34 6.19
N GLY A 85 -9.81 -9.58 6.40
CA GLY A 85 -8.49 -10.04 5.97
C GLY A 85 -8.61 -10.86 4.69
N PHE A 86 -7.78 -10.56 3.70
CA PHE A 86 -7.88 -11.16 2.36
C PHE A 86 -6.51 -11.32 1.68
N HIS A 87 -6.50 -12.21 0.71
CA HIS A 87 -5.41 -12.51 -0.19
C HIS A 87 -5.59 -11.75 -1.50
N VAL A 88 -4.50 -11.25 -2.06
CA VAL A 88 -4.43 -10.73 -3.43
C VAL A 88 -3.23 -11.35 -4.13
N GLU A 89 -3.42 -11.83 -5.36
CA GLU A 89 -2.33 -12.27 -6.23
C GLU A 89 -2.24 -11.38 -7.46
N VAL A 90 -1.02 -11.04 -7.85
CA VAL A 90 -0.72 -10.31 -9.08
C VAL A 90 0.29 -11.07 -9.93
N ASP A 91 0.09 -11.00 -11.24
CA ASP A 91 1.00 -11.54 -12.24
C ASP A 91 2.10 -10.54 -12.55
N VAL A 92 3.34 -10.98 -12.34
CA VAL A 92 4.54 -10.17 -12.61
C VAL A 92 5.34 -10.69 -13.80
N ARG A 93 4.85 -11.70 -14.53
CA ARG A 93 5.60 -12.27 -15.66
C ARG A 93 5.78 -11.25 -16.77
N GLY A 94 7.00 -11.16 -17.30
CA GLY A 94 7.37 -10.19 -18.34
C GLY A 94 7.48 -8.74 -17.85
N THR A 95 7.29 -8.48 -16.55
CA THR A 95 7.55 -7.17 -15.94
C THR A 95 9.03 -7.06 -15.55
N ASN A 96 9.56 -5.85 -15.34
CA ASN A 96 10.93 -5.72 -14.83
C ASN A 96 11.05 -6.19 -13.37
N MET A 97 9.92 -6.31 -12.68
CA MET A 97 9.84 -6.79 -11.31
C MET A 97 9.81 -8.31 -11.17
N GLU A 98 9.72 -9.10 -12.26
CA GLU A 98 9.49 -10.55 -12.20
C GLU A 98 10.48 -11.27 -11.25
N LYS A 99 11.75 -10.83 -11.26
CA LYS A 99 12.83 -11.37 -10.42
C LYS A 99 13.05 -10.60 -9.12
N LEU A 100 12.28 -9.55 -8.87
CA LEU A 100 12.44 -8.62 -7.75
C LEU A 100 11.30 -8.72 -6.74
N VAL A 101 10.40 -9.70 -6.86
CA VAL A 101 9.22 -9.86 -5.99
C VAL A 101 9.29 -11.16 -5.17
N ASN A 102 10.42 -11.39 -4.50
CA ASN A 102 10.58 -12.51 -3.58
C ASN A 102 10.49 -12.02 -2.12
N GLY A 103 9.38 -12.32 -1.44
CA GLY A 103 9.19 -11.93 -0.05
C GLY A 103 10.21 -12.53 0.93
N SER A 104 10.95 -13.56 0.53
CA SER A 104 12.04 -14.13 1.33
C SER A 104 13.41 -13.47 1.12
N GLN A 105 13.55 -12.59 0.11
CA GLN A 105 14.79 -11.91 -0.26
C GLN A 105 14.73 -10.41 0.02
N GLY A 106 14.03 -9.99 1.08
CA GLY A 106 13.97 -8.58 1.47
C GLY A 106 13.25 -7.72 0.45
N LYS A 107 12.16 -8.23 -0.14
CA LYS A 107 11.33 -7.49 -1.11
C LYS A 107 9.90 -7.31 -0.64
N ALA A 108 9.37 -6.15 -0.96
CA ALA A 108 7.99 -5.75 -0.71
C ALA A 108 7.37 -5.22 -2.01
N LEU A 109 6.04 -5.10 -2.05
CA LEU A 109 5.33 -4.53 -3.18
C LEU A 109 4.74 -3.17 -2.80
N SER A 110 5.17 -2.13 -3.52
CA SER A 110 4.58 -0.80 -3.44
C SER A 110 3.39 -0.70 -4.39
N VAL A 111 2.18 -0.60 -3.85
CA VAL A 111 0.94 -0.49 -4.64
C VAL A 111 0.44 0.95 -4.65
N TYR A 112 0.06 1.45 -5.83
CA TYR A 112 -0.59 2.74 -6.00
C TYR A 112 -2.09 2.54 -6.19
N SER A 113 -2.85 3.02 -5.21
CA SER A 113 -4.31 3.04 -5.26
C SER A 113 -4.84 4.25 -6.02
N THR A 114 -6.11 4.20 -6.37
CA THR A 114 -6.85 5.33 -6.93
C THR A 114 -7.94 5.77 -5.95
N ASN A 115 -8.35 7.03 -6.06
CA ASN A 115 -9.58 7.50 -5.41
C ASN A 115 -10.80 6.76 -5.97
N ASP A 116 -11.87 6.78 -5.18
CA ASP A 116 -13.16 6.26 -5.58
C ASP A 116 -13.72 7.07 -6.76
N ALA A 117 -14.01 6.39 -7.87
CA ALA A 117 -14.44 7.00 -9.12
C ALA A 117 -15.76 7.76 -8.98
N GLU A 118 -16.70 7.27 -8.17
CA GLU A 118 -18.00 7.91 -7.96
C GLU A 118 -17.83 9.19 -7.13
N LYS A 119 -17.03 9.13 -6.07
CA LYS A 119 -16.73 10.31 -5.24
C LYS A 119 -15.99 11.40 -6.02
N VAL A 120 -15.03 11.02 -6.88
CA VAL A 120 -14.34 11.98 -7.75
C VAL A 120 -15.33 12.61 -8.73
N THR A 121 -16.21 11.82 -9.35
CA THR A 121 -17.23 12.34 -10.28
C THR A 121 -18.14 13.35 -9.60
N GLU A 122 -18.56 13.07 -8.37
CA GLU A 122 -19.39 13.98 -7.58
C GLU A 122 -18.63 15.27 -7.21
N PHE A 123 -17.39 15.16 -6.76
CA PHE A 123 -16.53 16.31 -6.49
C PHE A 123 -16.37 17.23 -7.72
N LEU A 124 -16.09 16.65 -8.90
CA LEU A 124 -15.92 17.42 -10.14
C LEU A 124 -17.21 18.18 -10.51
N LYS A 125 -18.38 17.57 -10.29
CA LYS A 125 -19.67 18.26 -10.49
C LYS A 125 -19.87 19.42 -9.53
N GLN A 126 -19.56 19.23 -8.25
CA GLN A 126 -19.71 20.27 -7.22
C GLN A 126 -18.78 21.46 -7.48
N MET A 127 -17.58 21.19 -7.98
CA MET A 127 -16.61 22.22 -8.37
C MET A 127 -16.82 22.78 -9.79
N ASN A 128 -17.82 22.28 -10.54
CA ASN A 128 -18.09 22.64 -11.93
C ASN A 128 -16.86 22.51 -12.85
N LEU A 129 -16.11 21.41 -12.69
CA LEU A 129 -14.93 21.09 -13.49
C LEU A 129 -15.27 20.11 -14.61
N ASP A 130 -14.78 20.39 -15.82
CA ASP A 130 -14.92 19.48 -16.97
C ASP A 130 -13.99 18.25 -16.79
N PRO A 131 -14.53 17.03 -16.63
CA PRO A 131 -13.72 15.82 -16.44
C PRO A 131 -12.85 15.48 -17.65
N ASP A 132 -13.25 15.90 -18.86
CA ASP A 132 -12.59 15.57 -20.12
C ASP A 132 -11.55 16.61 -20.54
N ALA A 133 -11.47 17.74 -19.83
CA ALA A 133 -10.46 18.76 -20.11
C ALA A 133 -9.03 18.18 -19.94
N ILE A 134 -8.15 18.55 -20.87
CA ILE A 134 -6.76 18.06 -20.93
C ILE A 134 -5.85 19.06 -20.24
N VAL A 135 -4.97 18.54 -19.39
CA VAL A 135 -4.15 19.34 -18.49
C VAL A 135 -2.74 18.78 -18.44
N SER A 136 -1.76 19.69 -18.33
CA SER A 136 -0.35 19.32 -18.10
C SER A 136 -0.13 19.01 -16.61
N VAL A 137 0.69 18.01 -16.31
CA VAL A 137 1.03 17.60 -14.93
C VAL A 137 2.53 17.57 -14.69
N GLU A 138 3.27 18.45 -15.36
CA GLU A 138 4.75 18.55 -15.25
C GLU A 138 5.24 18.80 -13.82
N GLU A 139 4.44 19.45 -12.97
CA GLU A 139 4.76 19.66 -11.55
C GLU A 139 4.73 18.37 -10.73
N ILE A 140 3.90 17.39 -11.13
CA ILE A 140 3.73 16.11 -10.45
C ILE A 140 4.66 15.05 -11.06
N ALA A 141 4.74 15.04 -12.39
CA ALA A 141 5.53 14.12 -13.17
C ALA A 141 6.53 14.93 -14.00
N PRO A 142 7.74 15.19 -13.47
CA PRO A 142 8.75 15.93 -14.20
C PRO A 142 9.10 15.20 -15.50
N GLN A 143 9.50 15.97 -16.51
CA GLN A 143 9.81 15.43 -17.82
C GLN A 143 10.88 14.34 -17.72
N SER A 144 10.56 13.13 -18.18
CA SER A 144 11.52 12.02 -18.24
C SER A 144 12.55 12.20 -19.36
N GLU A 145 12.19 12.98 -20.39
CA GLU A 145 13.01 13.32 -21.55
C GLU A 145 12.80 14.81 -21.89
N GLU A 146 13.87 15.49 -22.26
CA GLU A 146 13.83 16.93 -22.59
C GLU A 146 12.86 17.19 -23.76
N GLY A 147 11.90 18.09 -23.54
CA GLY A 147 10.88 18.45 -24.53
C GLY A 147 9.67 17.52 -24.58
N MET A 148 9.55 16.55 -23.67
CA MET A 148 8.34 15.75 -23.47
C MET A 148 7.43 16.37 -22.42
N VAL A 149 6.13 16.36 -22.67
CA VAL A 149 5.13 16.94 -21.77
C VAL A 149 4.20 15.83 -21.30
N VAL A 150 3.90 15.81 -20.01
CA VAL A 150 2.98 14.82 -19.43
C VAL A 150 1.57 15.39 -19.43
N LEU A 151 0.69 14.78 -20.23
CA LEU A 151 -0.70 15.18 -20.36
C LEU A 151 -1.63 14.14 -19.72
N THR A 152 -2.69 14.63 -19.09
CA THR A 152 -3.76 13.79 -18.54
C THR A 152 -5.10 14.51 -18.65
N THR A 153 -6.19 13.82 -18.31
CA THR A 153 -7.50 14.47 -18.14
C THR A 153 -7.67 14.92 -16.69
N VAL A 154 -8.53 15.93 -16.47
CA VAL A 154 -8.96 16.35 -15.13
C VAL A 154 -9.45 15.15 -14.32
N TYR A 155 -10.28 14.30 -14.91
CA TYR A 155 -10.77 13.09 -14.25
C TYR A 155 -9.64 12.19 -13.75
N LYS A 156 -8.63 11.92 -14.59
CA LYS A 156 -7.48 11.11 -14.20
C LYS A 156 -6.61 11.79 -13.16
N LEU A 157 -6.41 13.11 -13.23
CA LEU A 157 -5.68 13.89 -12.22
C LEU A 157 -6.24 13.62 -10.81
N PHE A 158 -7.54 13.83 -10.63
CA PHE A 158 -8.21 13.65 -9.34
C PHE A 158 -8.45 12.18 -8.97
N THR A 159 -8.49 11.26 -9.93
CA THR A 159 -8.68 9.83 -9.65
C THR A 159 -7.37 9.13 -9.28
N GLN A 160 -6.27 9.42 -9.98
CA GLN A 160 -5.06 8.61 -9.94
C GLN A 160 -3.86 9.31 -9.31
N TYR A 161 -3.79 10.64 -9.36
CA TYR A 161 -2.59 11.37 -8.95
C TYR A 161 -2.77 12.09 -7.63
N LEU A 162 -3.86 12.83 -7.42
CA LEU A 162 -4.04 13.68 -6.23
C LEU A 162 -4.73 12.92 -5.09
N ASP A 163 -4.22 13.06 -3.86
CA ASP A 163 -4.80 12.50 -2.64
C ASP A 163 -5.99 13.34 -2.14
N LEU A 164 -7.05 13.36 -2.97
CA LEU A 164 -8.22 14.22 -2.82
C LEU A 164 -8.99 13.97 -1.51
N PHE A 165 -9.06 12.70 -1.07
CA PHE A 165 -9.74 12.30 0.16
C PHE A 165 -8.79 12.09 1.34
N GLY A 166 -7.55 12.56 1.21
CA GLY A 166 -6.53 12.55 2.24
C GLY A 166 -6.77 13.59 3.34
N LYS A 167 -5.80 13.68 4.25
CA LYS A 167 -5.87 14.53 5.45
C LYS A 167 -5.23 15.91 5.19
N PRO A 168 -6.00 17.02 5.20
CA PRO A 168 -5.47 18.36 4.99
C PRO A 168 -4.56 18.83 6.12
N THR A 169 -3.65 19.74 5.77
CA THR A 169 -2.73 20.39 6.71
C THR A 169 -3.06 21.88 6.85
N ARG A 170 -2.53 22.54 7.88
CA ARG A 170 -2.62 24.01 7.95
C ARG A 170 -1.86 24.69 6.82
N ASP A 171 -0.82 24.06 6.29
CA ASP A 171 -0.09 24.59 5.12
C ASP A 171 -0.99 24.62 3.87
N PHE A 172 -1.78 23.56 3.65
CA PHE A 172 -2.80 23.57 2.60
C PHE A 172 -3.77 24.74 2.74
N LEU A 173 -4.29 25.02 3.94
CA LEU A 173 -5.20 26.15 4.15
C LEU A 173 -4.54 27.51 3.88
N LYS A 174 -3.25 27.67 4.22
CA LYS A 174 -2.48 28.89 3.88
C LYS A 174 -2.35 29.08 2.37
N LYS A 175 -2.16 27.99 1.62
CA LYS A 175 -2.11 28.01 0.15
C LYS A 175 -3.49 28.17 -0.48
N LEU A 176 -4.56 27.73 0.19
CA LEU A 176 -5.94 27.84 -0.28
C LEU A 176 -6.50 29.27 -0.13
N PHE A 177 -6.18 29.94 0.97
CA PHE A 177 -6.65 31.29 1.32
C PHE A 177 -6.58 32.34 0.19
N PRO A 178 -5.52 32.43 -0.62
CA PRO A 178 -5.42 33.42 -1.70
C PRO A 178 -6.50 33.27 -2.78
N PHE A 179 -7.08 32.08 -2.93
CA PHE A 179 -8.09 31.78 -3.95
C PHE A 179 -9.52 32.09 -3.53
N ALA A 180 -9.76 32.39 -2.25
CA ALA A 180 -11.09 32.79 -1.78
C ALA A 180 -11.40 34.25 -2.19
N VAL A 181 -12.50 34.42 -2.92
CA VAL A 181 -12.95 35.75 -3.39
C VAL A 181 -13.82 36.44 -2.36
N ASP A 182 -14.67 35.69 -1.64
CA ASP A 182 -15.52 36.24 -0.58
C ASP A 182 -14.70 36.56 0.66
N VAL A 183 -14.92 37.73 1.25
CA VAL A 183 -14.14 38.22 2.39
C VAL A 183 -14.39 37.36 3.63
N MET A 184 -15.62 36.87 3.84
CA MET A 184 -15.95 36.06 5.01
C MET A 184 -15.34 34.66 4.92
N GLU A 185 -15.42 34.01 3.76
CA GLU A 185 -14.74 32.72 3.53
C GLU A 185 -13.22 32.87 3.66
N LYS A 186 -12.67 33.95 3.11
CA LYS A 186 -11.24 34.25 3.22
C LYS A 186 -10.80 34.41 4.67
N VAL A 187 -11.56 35.13 5.49
CA VAL A 187 -11.31 35.24 6.93
C VAL A 187 -11.45 33.87 7.61
N ALA A 188 -12.48 33.09 7.29
CA ALA A 188 -12.70 31.77 7.88
C ALA A 188 -11.53 30.80 7.60
N ILE A 189 -11.03 30.75 6.36
CA ILE A 189 -9.86 29.95 6.00
C ILE A 189 -8.63 30.42 6.78
N ALA A 190 -8.39 31.74 6.82
CA ALA A 190 -7.25 32.29 7.55
C ALA A 190 -7.32 31.98 9.05
N GLU A 191 -8.49 32.10 9.67
CA GLU A 191 -8.67 31.80 11.09
C GLU A 191 -8.28 30.36 11.42
N LEU A 192 -8.63 29.38 10.58
CA LEU A 192 -8.27 27.97 10.77
C LEU A 192 -6.75 27.71 10.72
N THR A 193 -5.96 28.64 10.18
CA THR A 193 -4.49 28.55 10.19
C THR A 193 -3.86 29.03 11.50
N LEU A 194 -4.60 29.78 12.32
CA LEU A 194 -4.10 30.41 13.55
C LEU A 194 -4.13 29.44 14.74
N ASP A 195 -3.19 29.60 15.66
CA ASP A 195 -3.10 28.75 16.86
C ASP A 195 -4.30 28.88 17.78
N ARG A 196 -4.94 30.06 17.83
CA ARG A 196 -6.19 30.26 18.59
C ARG A 196 -7.36 29.41 18.10
N LYS A 197 -7.28 28.83 16.90
CA LYS A 197 -8.28 27.90 16.32
C LYS A 197 -7.75 26.46 16.25
N ALA A 198 -6.74 26.12 17.05
CA ALA A 198 -6.18 24.78 17.06
C ALA A 198 -7.20 23.69 17.36
N GLU A 199 -8.09 23.93 18.33
CA GLU A 199 -9.14 22.97 18.70
C GLU A 199 -10.13 22.73 17.56
N GLU A 200 -10.54 23.79 16.85
CA GLU A 200 -11.45 23.68 15.71
C GLU A 200 -10.81 22.90 14.56
N PHE A 201 -9.53 23.18 14.27
CA PHE A 201 -8.79 22.41 13.27
C PHE A 201 -8.64 20.94 13.69
N GLN A 202 -8.32 20.67 14.95
CA GLN A 202 -8.22 19.30 15.48
C GLN A 202 -9.57 18.58 15.45
N ASP A 203 -10.68 19.27 15.71
CA ASP A 203 -12.03 18.72 15.61
C ASP A 203 -12.36 18.27 14.17
N ARG A 204 -12.03 19.09 13.18
CA ARG A 204 -12.16 18.74 11.75
C ARG A 204 -11.28 17.53 11.39
N GLN A 205 -10.05 17.48 11.90
CA GLN A 205 -9.17 16.32 11.71
C GLN A 205 -9.73 15.06 12.37
N ALA A 206 -10.35 15.17 13.55
CA ALA A 206 -11.00 14.05 14.23
C ALA A 206 -12.25 13.57 13.49
N LYS A 207 -12.97 14.47 12.82
CA LYS A 207 -14.07 14.16 11.88
C LYS A 207 -13.59 13.61 10.53
N ALA A 208 -12.27 13.54 10.32
CA ALA A 208 -11.65 13.13 9.06
C ALA A 208 -12.11 13.98 7.84
N THR A 209 -12.22 15.30 8.03
CA THR A 209 -12.43 16.25 6.94
C THR A 209 -11.28 16.16 5.92
N THR A 210 -11.63 16.09 4.64
CA THR A 210 -10.73 15.84 3.52
C THR A 210 -10.40 17.11 2.71
N PHE A 211 -9.47 17.03 1.75
CA PHE A 211 -9.20 18.15 0.84
C PHE A 211 -10.44 18.51 0.02
N ALA A 212 -11.16 17.50 -0.50
CA ALA A 212 -12.42 17.69 -1.19
C ALA A 212 -13.44 18.45 -0.33
N ASP A 213 -13.59 18.09 0.95
CA ASP A 213 -14.55 18.73 1.85
C ASP A 213 -14.29 20.24 1.99
N TYR A 214 -13.02 20.63 2.18
CA TYR A 214 -12.67 22.06 2.24
C TYR A 214 -12.90 22.81 0.92
N LEU A 215 -12.58 22.17 -0.21
CA LEU A 215 -12.76 22.76 -1.53
C LEU A 215 -14.25 22.96 -1.87
N VAL A 216 -15.11 22.05 -1.41
CA VAL A 216 -16.58 22.14 -1.60
C VAL A 216 -17.24 23.08 -0.59
N GLU A 217 -16.73 23.14 0.64
CA GLU A 217 -17.27 24.01 1.71
C GLU A 217 -17.18 25.50 1.36
N PHE A 218 -16.04 25.93 0.82
CA PHE A 218 -15.80 27.33 0.46
C PHE A 218 -16.14 27.60 -1.01
N LYS A 219 -17.31 28.17 -1.26
CA LYS A 219 -17.88 28.28 -2.62
C LYS A 219 -17.32 29.45 -3.41
N SER A 220 -16.66 30.40 -2.76
CA SER A 220 -16.03 31.55 -3.42
C SER A 220 -14.62 31.26 -3.93
N LEU A 221 -14.13 30.03 -3.76
CA LEU A 221 -12.84 29.60 -4.26
C LEU A 221 -12.78 29.70 -5.79
N ASN A 222 -11.85 30.52 -6.29
CA ASN A 222 -11.53 30.62 -7.70
C ASN A 222 -10.09 30.12 -7.93
N ILE A 223 -9.95 28.81 -8.05
CA ILE A 223 -8.66 28.12 -8.17
C ILE A 223 -8.38 27.87 -9.66
N PRO A 224 -7.32 28.48 -10.23
CA PRO A 224 -6.85 28.12 -11.56
C PRO A 224 -6.48 26.64 -11.62
N PHE A 225 -6.75 25.99 -12.75
CA PHE A 225 -6.62 24.54 -12.84
C PHE A 225 -5.20 24.04 -12.52
N ASP A 226 -4.18 24.75 -13.00
CA ASP A 226 -2.77 24.46 -12.77
C ASP A 226 -2.35 24.54 -11.29
N LYS A 227 -3.21 25.07 -10.40
CA LYS A 227 -2.91 25.19 -8.96
C LYS A 227 -3.39 24.02 -8.12
N TYR A 228 -4.20 23.11 -8.66
CA TYR A 228 -4.65 21.94 -7.88
C TYR A 228 -3.49 21.00 -7.50
N SER A 229 -2.48 20.85 -8.36
CA SER A 229 -1.25 20.07 -8.11
C SER A 229 -0.39 20.64 -6.98
N GLU A 230 -0.39 21.97 -6.81
CA GLU A 230 0.34 22.64 -5.72
C GLU A 230 -0.39 22.55 -4.37
N LEU A 231 -1.72 22.46 -4.42
CA LEU A 231 -2.60 22.43 -3.24
C LEU A 231 -2.72 21.04 -2.64
N ILE A 232 -2.96 20.03 -3.48
CA ILE A 232 -3.27 18.66 -3.05
C ILE A 232 -2.04 17.78 -3.26
N PRO A 233 -1.56 17.06 -2.23
CA PRO A 233 -0.42 16.16 -2.38
C PRO A 233 -0.77 14.99 -3.30
N THR A 234 0.24 14.32 -3.85
CA THR A 234 0.04 13.13 -4.67
C THR A 234 -0.28 11.89 -3.82
N ILE A 235 -1.02 10.95 -4.40
CA ILE A 235 -1.27 9.63 -3.82
C ILE A 235 0.06 8.88 -3.73
N LYS A 236 0.50 8.66 -2.50
CA LYS A 236 1.71 7.90 -2.19
C LYS A 236 1.48 6.40 -2.38
N GLN A 237 2.55 5.66 -2.66
CA GLN A 237 2.52 4.21 -2.61
C GLN A 237 2.18 3.69 -1.21
N ARG A 238 1.52 2.54 -1.15
CA ARG A 238 1.43 1.74 0.06
C ARG A 238 2.28 0.49 -0.09
N VAL A 239 3.23 0.32 0.81
CA VAL A 239 4.13 -0.83 0.83
C VAL A 239 3.46 -1.99 1.56
N TYR A 240 3.48 -3.17 0.95
CA TYR A 240 2.99 -4.43 1.52
C TYR A 240 4.11 -5.47 1.48
N SER A 241 4.35 -6.14 2.60
CA SER A 241 5.27 -7.29 2.65
C SER A 241 4.70 -8.41 1.75
N ILE A 242 5.55 -8.92 0.85
CA ILE A 242 5.16 -9.99 -0.08
C ILE A 242 5.03 -11.30 0.70
N CYS A 243 3.94 -12.04 0.47
CA CYS A 243 3.65 -13.29 1.19
C CYS A 243 3.90 -14.57 0.37
N SER A 244 4.61 -14.45 -0.75
CA SER A 244 5.06 -15.56 -1.58
C SER A 244 6.58 -15.53 -1.81
N SER A 245 7.16 -16.71 -2.01
CA SER A 245 8.51 -16.83 -2.60
C SER A 245 8.39 -16.91 -4.12
N SER A 246 9.16 -16.10 -4.87
CA SER A 246 9.18 -16.18 -6.33
C SER A 246 9.83 -17.46 -6.84
N ASP A 247 10.70 -18.09 -6.05
CA ASP A 247 11.34 -19.36 -6.40
C ASP A 247 10.34 -20.51 -6.29
N TYR A 248 9.49 -20.48 -5.26
CA TYR A 248 8.42 -21.45 -5.06
C TYR A 248 7.20 -21.18 -5.95
N ARG A 249 6.89 -19.91 -6.22
CA ARG A 249 5.76 -19.47 -7.06
C ARG A 249 6.22 -18.48 -8.15
N PRO A 250 6.92 -18.95 -9.20
CA PRO A 250 7.40 -18.08 -10.27
C PRO A 250 6.26 -17.28 -10.90
N GLY A 251 6.49 -15.98 -11.07
CA GLY A 251 5.54 -15.07 -11.72
C GLY A 251 4.33 -14.65 -10.87
N ARG A 252 4.17 -15.18 -9.66
CA ARG A 252 3.01 -14.91 -8.79
C ARG A 252 3.44 -14.19 -7.52
N CYS A 253 3.17 -12.89 -7.47
CA CYS A 253 3.41 -12.08 -6.28
C CYS A 253 2.12 -12.01 -5.46
N GLN A 254 2.17 -12.45 -4.20
CA GLN A 254 1.00 -12.56 -3.33
C GLN A 254 1.10 -11.60 -2.16
N LEU A 255 -0.03 -11.03 -1.74
CA LEU A 255 -0.17 -10.13 -0.59
C LEU A 255 -1.18 -10.69 0.40
N LEU A 256 -0.92 -10.47 1.69
CA LEU A 256 -1.89 -10.64 2.78
C LEU A 256 -2.26 -9.25 3.31
N VAL A 257 -3.51 -8.86 3.14
CA VAL A 257 -3.98 -7.51 3.45
C VAL A 257 -5.13 -7.58 4.44
N VAL A 258 -5.17 -6.63 5.37
CA VAL A 258 -6.36 -6.34 6.17
C VAL A 258 -6.90 -4.98 5.74
N ARG A 259 -8.21 -4.87 5.58
CA ARG A 259 -8.84 -3.58 5.33
C ARG A 259 -8.67 -2.71 6.58
N GLU A 260 -8.11 -1.52 6.38
CA GLU A 260 -7.97 -0.53 7.43
C GLU A 260 -9.27 0.27 7.52
N ASP A 261 -9.82 0.36 8.72
CA ASP A 261 -10.97 1.20 9.04
C ASP A 261 -10.83 1.83 10.44
N TRP A 262 -11.47 2.99 10.62
CA TRP A 262 -11.54 3.67 11.90
C TRP A 262 -12.85 4.44 12.04
N GLN A 263 -13.26 4.69 13.30
CA GLN A 263 -14.40 5.55 13.60
C GLN A 263 -13.95 7.01 13.65
N ALA A 264 -14.47 7.84 12.76
CA ALA A 264 -14.29 9.28 12.83
C ALA A 264 -15.20 9.87 13.92
N LYS A 265 -14.81 11.03 14.47
CA LYS A 265 -15.68 11.81 15.35
C LYS A 265 -16.97 12.15 14.59
N GLY A 266 -18.12 11.80 15.16
CA GLY A 266 -19.42 11.86 14.49
C GLY A 266 -20.00 10.50 14.10
N GLY A 267 -19.24 9.41 14.24
CA GLY A 267 -19.73 8.03 14.12
C GLY A 267 -19.66 7.45 12.70
N GLU A 268 -19.10 8.18 11.73
CA GLU A 268 -18.87 7.63 10.39
C GLU A 268 -17.63 6.73 10.39
N THR A 269 -17.75 5.55 9.78
CA THR A 269 -16.62 4.66 9.54
C THR A 269 -15.86 5.10 8.31
N LYS A 270 -14.57 5.38 8.46
CA LYS A 270 -13.66 5.74 7.38
C LYS A 270 -12.74 4.57 7.07
N PHE A 271 -12.20 4.55 5.84
CA PHE A 271 -11.39 3.45 5.33
C PHE A 271 -10.06 3.95 4.77
N GLY A 272 -9.00 3.17 4.94
CA GLY A 272 -7.70 3.49 4.36
C GLY A 272 -7.72 3.30 2.84
N LEU A 273 -7.29 4.31 2.08
CA LEU A 273 -7.39 4.37 0.62
C LEU A 273 -6.92 3.08 -0.08
N CYS A 274 -5.65 2.68 0.13
CA CYS A 274 -5.09 1.54 -0.58
C CYS A 274 -5.66 0.18 -0.12
N SER A 275 -5.91 0.01 1.18
CA SER A 275 -6.52 -1.23 1.68
C SER A 275 -7.97 -1.41 1.20
N SER A 276 -8.73 -0.31 1.07
CA SER A 276 -10.08 -0.30 0.52
C SER A 276 -10.07 -0.59 -0.97
N PHE A 277 -9.16 0.07 -1.72
CA PHE A 277 -8.92 -0.21 -3.14
C PHE A 277 -8.66 -1.70 -3.39
N LEU A 278 -7.76 -2.32 -2.61
CA LEU A 278 -7.47 -3.75 -2.69
C LEU A 278 -8.60 -4.66 -2.19
N THR A 279 -9.52 -4.15 -1.36
CA THR A 279 -10.69 -4.94 -0.92
C THR A 279 -11.66 -5.19 -2.09
N PHE A 280 -11.80 -4.21 -2.98
CA PHE A 280 -12.76 -4.26 -4.09
C PHE A 280 -12.14 -4.65 -5.43
N ILE A 281 -10.81 -4.71 -5.49
CA ILE A 281 -10.10 -5.19 -6.68
C ILE A 281 -10.48 -6.64 -7.00
N ARG A 282 -10.58 -7.00 -8.27
CA ARG A 282 -10.99 -8.34 -8.72
C ARG A 282 -10.03 -8.90 -9.77
N PRO A 283 -9.93 -10.23 -9.90
CA PRO A 283 -9.17 -10.85 -10.98
C PRO A 283 -9.53 -10.25 -12.35
N GLY A 284 -8.52 -10.01 -13.17
CA GLY A 284 -8.65 -9.39 -14.49
C GLY A 284 -8.46 -7.88 -14.49
N THR A 285 -8.59 -7.20 -13.35
CA THR A 285 -8.25 -5.78 -13.21
C THR A 285 -6.74 -5.56 -13.21
N VAL A 286 -6.33 -4.32 -13.47
CA VAL A 286 -4.93 -3.89 -13.49
C VAL A 286 -4.73 -2.82 -12.42
N CYS A 287 -3.63 -2.89 -11.68
CA CYS A 287 -3.17 -1.84 -10.79
C CYS A 287 -1.72 -1.47 -11.11
N VAL A 288 -1.25 -0.37 -10.53
CA VAL A 288 0.15 0.06 -10.67
C VAL A 288 0.91 -0.34 -9.43
N ALA A 289 2.07 -0.97 -9.63
CA ALA A 289 2.97 -1.29 -8.54
C ALA A 289 4.44 -1.24 -8.97
N HIS A 290 5.33 -1.18 -7.99
CA HIS A 290 6.76 -1.43 -8.17
C HIS A 290 7.29 -2.30 -7.03
N SER A 291 8.41 -2.98 -7.25
CA SER A 291 9.12 -3.72 -6.20
C SER A 291 9.96 -2.76 -5.37
N THR A 292 9.88 -2.86 -4.05
CA THR A 292 10.71 -2.09 -3.13
C THR A 292 11.44 -2.98 -2.14
N HIS A 293 12.37 -2.40 -1.40
CA HIS A 293 13.13 -3.13 -0.39
C HIS A 293 12.33 -3.30 0.91
N SER A 294 12.50 -4.46 1.54
CA SER A 294 12.05 -4.81 2.89
C SER A 294 13.26 -5.29 3.68
N VAL A 295 13.19 -5.15 5.00
CA VAL A 295 14.21 -5.69 5.92
C VAL A 295 13.99 -7.18 6.22
N MET A 296 12.85 -7.75 5.80
CA MET A 296 12.49 -9.15 5.98
C MET A 296 13.18 -10.03 4.94
N GLU A 297 14.44 -10.34 5.19
CA GLU A 297 15.28 -11.17 4.34
C GLU A 297 15.74 -12.43 5.08
N MET A 298 15.64 -13.59 4.42
CA MET A 298 16.15 -14.83 4.97
C MET A 298 17.68 -14.81 5.04
N PRO A 299 18.28 -15.43 6.06
CA PRO A 299 19.73 -15.46 6.18
C PRO A 299 20.38 -16.29 5.08
N GLU A 300 21.57 -15.86 4.61
CA GLU A 300 22.39 -16.63 3.66
C GLU A 300 22.70 -18.05 4.18
N ASN A 301 22.92 -18.19 5.49
CA ASN A 301 23.07 -19.49 6.12
C ASN A 301 21.72 -20.22 6.20
N LYS A 302 21.43 -21.01 5.16
CA LYS A 302 20.24 -21.85 5.07
C LYS A 302 20.11 -22.84 6.23
N ALA A 303 21.20 -23.26 6.87
CA ALA A 303 21.15 -24.18 8.00
C ALA A 303 20.80 -23.52 9.35
N ALA A 304 20.76 -22.18 9.41
CA ALA A 304 20.43 -21.46 10.63
C ALA A 304 18.96 -21.67 11.04
N HIS A 305 18.74 -21.76 12.36
CA HIS A 305 17.40 -21.69 12.93
C HIS A 305 16.82 -20.29 12.78
N VAL A 306 15.57 -20.18 12.34
CA VAL A 306 14.89 -18.89 12.19
C VAL A 306 13.63 -18.87 13.06
N PHE A 307 13.64 -18.01 14.07
CA PHE A 307 12.48 -17.67 14.87
C PHE A 307 11.74 -16.51 14.21
N MET A 308 10.42 -16.62 14.11
CA MET A 308 9.56 -15.67 13.43
C MET A 308 8.38 -15.34 14.34
N ALA A 309 8.08 -14.06 14.55
CA ALA A 309 6.94 -13.60 15.33
C ALA A 309 6.02 -12.77 14.41
N GLY A 310 4.91 -13.37 13.96
CA GLY A 310 3.99 -12.80 12.98
C GLY A 310 2.65 -12.43 13.61
N LEU A 311 2.31 -11.15 13.60
CA LEU A 311 1.12 -10.61 14.27
C LEU A 311 0.05 -10.26 13.24
N GLY A 312 -1.02 -11.05 13.17
CA GLY A 312 -2.08 -10.88 12.17
C GLY A 312 -1.51 -10.90 10.75
N THR A 313 -1.60 -9.78 10.02
CA THR A 313 -1.03 -9.66 8.67
C THR A 313 0.50 -9.70 8.64
N GLY A 314 1.17 -9.55 9.79
CA GLY A 314 2.60 -9.82 9.94
C GLY A 314 3.02 -11.26 9.64
N LEU A 315 2.05 -12.16 9.39
CA LEU A 315 2.31 -13.48 8.82
C LEU A 315 2.87 -13.41 7.39
N ALA A 316 2.63 -12.32 6.66
CA ALA A 316 2.95 -12.18 5.24
C ALA A 316 4.39 -12.63 4.90
N PRO A 317 5.46 -11.98 5.39
CA PRO A 317 6.82 -12.39 5.04
C PRO A 317 7.15 -13.81 5.48
N PHE A 318 6.58 -14.28 6.60
CA PHE A 318 6.86 -15.62 7.11
C PHE A 318 6.23 -16.74 6.29
N ARG A 319 5.11 -16.46 5.60
CA ARG A 319 4.60 -17.38 4.58
C ARG A 319 5.60 -17.51 3.43
N ALA A 320 6.17 -16.40 2.95
CA ALA A 320 7.23 -16.43 1.93
C ALA A 320 8.49 -17.18 2.42
N PHE A 321 8.87 -17.03 3.69
CA PHE A 321 10.01 -17.73 4.27
C PHE A 321 9.80 -19.25 4.29
N VAL A 322 8.61 -19.72 4.69
CA VAL A 322 8.29 -21.16 4.69
C VAL A 322 8.25 -21.71 3.26
N GLU A 323 7.71 -20.96 2.30
CA GLU A 323 7.73 -21.33 0.89
C GLU A 323 9.16 -21.43 0.33
N GLN A 324 10.01 -20.45 0.63
CA GLN A 324 11.42 -20.48 0.24
C GLN A 324 12.13 -21.67 0.87
N ARG A 325 11.91 -21.93 2.16
CA ARG A 325 12.46 -23.08 2.88
C ARG A 325 12.06 -24.40 2.24
N LYS A 326 10.80 -24.51 1.79
CA LYS A 326 10.29 -25.68 1.06
C LYS A 326 11.00 -25.84 -0.29
N PHE A 327 11.14 -24.76 -1.05
CA PHE A 327 11.88 -24.76 -2.31
C PHE A 327 13.34 -25.21 -2.10
N GLU A 328 14.03 -24.68 -1.10
CA GLU A 328 15.41 -25.06 -0.79
C GLU A 328 15.57 -26.52 -0.37
N LYS A 329 14.67 -27.01 0.51
CA LYS A 329 14.68 -28.40 0.96
C LYS A 329 14.42 -29.37 -0.20
N THR A 330 13.47 -29.06 -1.07
CA THR A 330 13.16 -29.88 -2.26
C THR A 330 14.27 -29.82 -3.32
N GLY A 331 15.00 -28.70 -3.40
CA GLY A 331 16.22 -28.56 -4.18
C GLY A 331 17.47 -29.26 -3.60
N GLY A 332 17.33 -29.99 -2.48
CA GLY A 332 18.42 -30.76 -1.87
C GLY A 332 19.35 -29.96 -0.95
N HIS A 333 19.03 -28.69 -0.65
CA HIS A 333 19.81 -27.93 0.32
C HIS A 333 19.55 -28.41 1.75
N LYS A 334 20.60 -28.40 2.58
CA LYS A 334 20.44 -28.57 4.02
C LYS A 334 19.83 -27.30 4.60
N VAL A 335 18.62 -27.42 5.14
CA VAL A 335 17.89 -26.30 5.72
C VAL A 335 17.73 -26.43 7.23
N GLY A 336 17.79 -25.30 7.92
CA GLY A 336 17.57 -25.18 9.36
C GLY A 336 16.09 -25.08 9.70
N PRO A 337 15.72 -25.28 10.99
CA PRO A 337 14.33 -25.26 11.39
C PRO A 337 13.74 -23.85 11.37
N LEU A 338 12.41 -23.79 11.19
CA LEU A 338 11.62 -22.57 11.34
C LEU A 338 10.70 -22.72 12.56
N THR A 339 10.64 -21.72 13.42
CA THR A 339 9.64 -21.63 14.51
C THR A 339 8.85 -20.34 14.35
N LEU A 340 7.53 -20.45 14.22
CA LEU A 340 6.64 -19.31 14.01
C LEU A 340 5.73 -19.08 15.22
N PHE A 341 5.94 -17.97 15.92
CA PHE A 341 5.04 -17.43 16.94
C PHE A 341 3.96 -16.57 16.26
N PHE A 342 2.83 -17.17 15.92
CA PHE A 342 1.72 -16.45 15.29
C PHE A 342 0.76 -15.88 16.34
N GLY A 343 0.38 -14.61 16.19
CA GLY A 343 -0.59 -13.93 17.06
C GLY A 343 -1.86 -13.52 16.31
N GLY A 344 -3.02 -13.97 16.81
CA GLY A 344 -4.34 -13.59 16.30
C GLY A 344 -5.38 -13.37 17.41
N ARG A 345 -6.55 -12.84 17.05
CA ARG A 345 -7.69 -12.70 17.96
C ARG A 345 -8.35 -14.04 18.23
N HIS A 346 -8.82 -14.69 17.17
CA HIS A 346 -9.54 -15.96 17.22
C HIS A 346 -8.99 -16.93 16.18
N ALA A 347 -8.76 -18.18 16.56
CA ALA A 347 -8.28 -19.21 15.65
C ALA A 347 -9.24 -19.43 14.47
N LYS A 348 -10.55 -19.39 14.74
CA LYS A 348 -11.60 -19.58 13.72
C LYS A 348 -11.71 -18.44 12.71
N ALA A 349 -11.17 -17.26 13.03
CA ALA A 349 -11.37 -16.06 12.22
C ALA A 349 -10.08 -15.54 11.56
N GLU A 350 -8.97 -15.55 12.28
CA GLU A 350 -7.72 -14.91 11.84
C GLU A 350 -6.58 -15.89 11.59
N TYR A 351 -6.81 -17.21 11.63
CA TYR A 351 -5.78 -18.18 11.23
C TYR A 351 -5.63 -18.20 9.69
N TYR A 352 -5.01 -17.16 9.16
CA TYR A 352 -4.73 -17.01 7.74
C TYR A 352 -3.94 -18.19 7.21
N TYR A 353 -4.36 -18.73 6.06
CA TYR A 353 -3.72 -19.87 5.40
C TYR A 353 -3.54 -21.10 6.31
N ARG A 354 -4.49 -21.32 7.23
CA ARG A 354 -4.47 -22.44 8.20
C ARG A 354 -4.07 -23.77 7.56
N ASP A 355 -4.76 -24.18 6.50
CA ASP A 355 -4.52 -25.46 5.82
C ASP A 355 -3.09 -25.57 5.28
N GLU A 356 -2.52 -24.46 4.78
CA GLU A 356 -1.13 -24.45 4.31
C GLU A 356 -0.15 -24.62 5.47
N PHE A 357 -0.33 -23.89 6.58
CA PHE A 357 0.57 -23.97 7.73
C PHE A 357 0.46 -25.30 8.48
N GLU A 358 -0.73 -25.89 8.57
CA GLU A 358 -0.91 -27.25 9.11
C GLU A 358 -0.17 -28.29 8.23
N ALA A 359 -0.22 -28.14 6.91
CA ALA A 359 0.55 -28.98 6.00
C ALA A 359 2.07 -28.77 6.12
N TYR A 360 2.53 -27.52 6.21
CA TYR A 360 3.95 -27.22 6.41
C TYR A 360 4.49 -27.76 7.74
N GLU A 361 3.69 -27.73 8.80
CA GLU A 361 4.05 -28.32 10.09
C GLU A 361 4.13 -29.84 10.02
N ALA A 362 3.16 -30.50 9.35
CA ALA A 362 3.18 -31.93 9.13
C ALA A 362 4.40 -32.40 8.29
N GLU A 363 4.85 -31.58 7.34
CA GLU A 363 6.08 -31.79 6.55
C GLU A 363 7.39 -31.50 7.34
N GLY A 364 7.27 -31.01 8.58
CA GLY A 364 8.39 -30.61 9.42
C GLY A 364 9.16 -29.40 8.89
N LEU A 365 8.49 -28.51 8.14
CA LEU A 365 9.10 -27.28 7.61
C LEU A 365 9.07 -26.15 8.65
N VAL A 366 8.03 -26.10 9.47
CA VAL A 366 7.81 -25.06 10.49
C VAL A 366 7.17 -25.65 11.73
N LYS A 367 7.57 -25.16 12.91
CA LYS A 367 6.86 -25.39 14.18
C LYS A 367 5.97 -24.18 14.47
N MET A 368 4.66 -24.40 14.64
CA MET A 368 3.69 -23.35 14.93
C MET A 368 3.50 -23.16 16.44
N CYS A 369 3.71 -21.94 16.91
CA CYS A 369 3.50 -21.51 18.29
C CYS A 369 2.39 -20.44 18.34
N ASN A 370 1.15 -20.87 18.11
CA ASN A 370 0.01 -19.97 17.96
C ASN A 370 -0.45 -19.36 19.30
N ALA A 371 -0.78 -18.07 19.28
CA ALA A 371 -1.31 -17.29 20.41
C ALA A 371 -2.64 -16.63 20.02
N TRP A 372 -3.72 -17.06 20.67
CA TRP A 372 -5.09 -16.56 20.44
C TRP A 372 -5.53 -15.66 21.59
N SER A 373 -5.67 -14.37 21.35
CA SER A 373 -5.93 -13.40 22.42
C SER A 373 -7.38 -13.36 22.91
N ARG A 374 -8.32 -14.05 22.25
CA ARG A 374 -9.76 -13.97 22.54
C ARG A 374 -10.49 -15.32 22.55
N ASP A 375 -9.79 -16.44 22.40
CA ASP A 375 -10.41 -17.78 22.43
C ASP A 375 -10.62 -18.33 23.85
N GLN A 376 -10.03 -17.67 24.84
CA GLN A 376 -10.17 -17.99 26.26
C GLN A 376 -10.24 -16.71 27.11
N LYS A 377 -10.57 -16.86 28.39
CA LYS A 377 -10.70 -15.74 29.35
C LYS A 377 -9.40 -14.97 29.51
N GLU A 378 -8.29 -15.69 29.67
CA GLU A 378 -6.96 -15.10 29.84
C GLU A 378 -6.35 -14.69 28.50
N LYS A 379 -5.64 -13.57 28.48
CA LYS A 379 -4.98 -13.08 27.26
C LYS A 379 -3.70 -13.87 26.98
N VAL A 380 -3.68 -14.60 25.86
CA VAL A 380 -2.49 -15.28 25.36
C VAL A 380 -1.93 -14.50 24.17
N TYR A 381 -0.69 -14.02 24.31
CA TYR A 381 0.03 -13.26 23.29
C TYR A 381 1.34 -13.96 22.92
N VAL A 382 1.99 -13.49 21.85
CA VAL A 382 3.20 -14.12 21.30
C VAL A 382 4.37 -14.15 22.30
N GLN A 383 4.52 -13.14 23.16
CA GLN A 383 5.57 -13.12 24.19
C GLN A 383 5.42 -14.25 25.22
N HIS A 384 4.19 -14.71 25.47
CA HIS A 384 3.96 -15.87 26.34
C HIS A 384 4.47 -17.15 25.65
N LYS A 385 4.19 -17.30 24.35
CA LYS A 385 4.69 -18.43 23.55
C LYS A 385 6.20 -18.42 23.34
N ILE A 386 6.79 -17.24 23.19
CA ILE A 386 8.24 -17.05 23.16
C ILE A 386 8.88 -17.52 24.48
N THR A 387 8.25 -17.20 25.62
CA THR A 387 8.73 -17.62 26.94
C THR A 387 8.62 -19.14 27.12
N GLU A 388 7.59 -19.79 26.57
CA GLU A 388 7.47 -21.26 26.56
C GLU A 388 8.63 -21.94 25.81
N GLU A 389 9.23 -21.27 24.82
CA GLU A 389 10.37 -21.76 24.03
C GLU A 389 11.74 -21.25 24.52
N ALA A 390 11.83 -20.79 25.77
CA ALA A 390 13.00 -20.10 26.33
C ALA A 390 14.32 -20.88 26.16
N GLU A 391 14.36 -22.16 26.51
CA GLU A 391 15.56 -23.01 26.36
C GLU A 391 16.03 -23.08 24.91
N HIS A 392 15.08 -23.21 23.98
CA HIS A 392 15.37 -23.35 22.56
C HIS A 392 15.90 -22.04 21.97
N ILE A 393 15.24 -20.92 22.29
CA ILE A 393 15.68 -19.59 21.89
C ILE A 393 17.07 -19.29 22.45
N TRP A 394 17.32 -19.58 23.72
CA TRP A 394 18.66 -19.41 24.27
C TRP A 394 19.71 -20.22 23.50
N ARG A 395 19.46 -21.50 23.24
CA ARG A 395 20.40 -22.37 22.54
C ARG A 395 20.74 -21.88 21.14
N GLU A 396 19.73 -21.49 20.36
CA GLU A 396 19.89 -21.19 18.93
C GLU A 396 20.13 -19.70 18.63
N LEU A 397 19.80 -18.78 19.55
CA LEU A 397 19.95 -17.33 19.35
C LEU A 397 20.91 -16.66 20.34
N GLY A 398 20.79 -16.98 21.64
CA GLY A 398 21.49 -16.26 22.70
C GLY A 398 22.89 -16.82 23.02
N ARG A 399 23.04 -18.14 23.00
CA ARG A 399 24.28 -18.84 23.39
C ARG A 399 25.45 -18.42 22.51
N GLU A 400 26.65 -18.40 23.09
CA GLU A 400 27.89 -18.22 22.33
C GLU A 400 28.03 -19.29 21.24
N GLY A 401 28.46 -18.89 20.05
CA GLY A 401 28.55 -19.76 18.86
C GLY A 401 27.21 -20.03 18.15
N SER A 402 26.08 -19.55 18.69
CA SER A 402 24.79 -19.71 18.03
C SER A 402 24.71 -18.91 16.73
N THR A 403 23.94 -19.41 15.76
CA THR A 403 23.79 -18.82 14.42
C THR A 403 22.34 -18.50 14.06
N GLY A 404 21.40 -18.63 14.99
CA GLY A 404 19.99 -18.39 14.73
C GLY A 404 19.63 -16.91 14.60
N TYR A 405 18.45 -16.69 14.01
CA TYR A 405 17.89 -15.37 13.71
C TYR A 405 16.51 -15.24 14.33
N PHE A 406 16.10 -14.01 14.63
CA PHE A 406 14.78 -13.68 15.13
C PHE A 406 14.19 -12.53 14.33
N PHE A 407 12.99 -12.73 13.78
CA PHE A 407 12.25 -11.76 13.00
C PHE A 407 10.91 -11.45 13.65
N LEU A 408 10.51 -10.18 13.69
CA LEU A 408 9.20 -9.75 14.16
C LEU A 408 8.51 -8.90 13.09
N CYS A 409 7.30 -9.28 12.68
CA CYS A 409 6.51 -8.52 11.72
C CYS A 409 5.07 -8.30 12.21
N GLY A 410 4.52 -7.11 11.94
CA GLY A 410 3.11 -6.79 12.15
C GLY A 410 2.89 -5.56 13.03
N SER A 411 1.97 -5.65 14.00
CA SER A 411 1.63 -4.50 14.85
C SER A 411 2.81 -4.08 15.73
N LYS A 412 3.02 -2.78 15.87
CA LYS A 412 4.00 -2.20 16.81
C LYS A 412 3.69 -2.47 18.29
N GLN A 413 2.44 -2.78 18.64
CA GLN A 413 2.00 -2.85 20.04
C GLN A 413 2.83 -3.83 20.91
N PRO A 414 3.03 -5.11 20.54
CA PRO A 414 3.78 -6.07 21.35
C PRO A 414 5.30 -6.06 21.10
N GLU A 415 5.84 -5.15 20.29
CA GLU A 415 7.28 -5.13 19.96
C GLU A 415 8.15 -5.05 21.22
N LYS A 416 7.77 -4.16 22.15
CA LYS A 416 8.48 -3.98 23.43
C LYS A 416 8.38 -5.21 24.33
N ASP A 417 7.22 -5.88 24.33
CA ASP A 417 6.99 -7.07 25.16
C ASP A 417 7.78 -8.27 24.63
N VAL A 418 7.87 -8.42 23.31
CA VAL A 418 8.72 -9.44 22.66
C VAL A 418 10.19 -9.19 22.98
N PHE A 419 10.66 -7.94 22.87
CA PHE A 419 12.03 -7.58 23.21
C PHE A 419 12.34 -7.87 24.68
N ALA A 420 11.44 -7.49 25.60
CA ALA A 420 11.58 -7.77 27.03
C ALA A 420 11.59 -9.28 27.35
N ALA A 421 10.78 -10.08 26.66
CA ALA A 421 10.78 -11.53 26.82
C ALA A 421 12.14 -12.14 26.41
N LEU A 422 12.73 -11.70 25.30
CA LEU A 422 14.05 -12.16 24.86
C LEU A 422 15.16 -11.79 25.85
N LEU A 423 15.16 -10.56 26.36
CA LEU A 423 16.09 -10.15 27.43
C LEU A 423 15.95 -11.08 28.64
N LYS A 424 14.70 -11.37 29.05
CA LYS A 424 14.47 -12.24 30.20
C LYS A 424 14.94 -13.67 29.98
N ILE A 425 14.81 -14.18 28.76
CA ILE A 425 15.35 -15.49 28.37
C ILE A 425 16.89 -15.48 28.51
N PHE A 426 17.56 -14.43 28.05
CA PHE A 426 19.03 -14.35 28.12
C PHE A 426 19.53 -14.26 29.57
N GLU A 427 18.82 -13.53 30.43
CA GLU A 427 19.10 -13.52 31.87
C GLU A 427 18.90 -14.91 32.49
N THR A 428 17.72 -15.51 32.30
CA THR A 428 17.32 -16.70 33.06
C THR A 428 17.93 -18.00 32.55
N LYS A 429 18.14 -18.12 31.24
CA LYS A 429 18.73 -19.33 30.61
C LYS A 429 20.22 -19.16 30.33
N GLY A 430 20.67 -17.93 30.12
CA GLY A 430 22.08 -17.62 29.87
C GLY A 430 22.88 -17.22 31.10
N GLY A 431 22.23 -16.95 32.24
CA GLY A 431 22.91 -16.47 33.45
C GLY A 431 23.52 -15.07 33.27
N MET A 432 23.04 -14.30 32.29
CA MET A 432 23.51 -12.96 32.00
C MET A 432 22.94 -11.95 33.00
N THR A 433 23.71 -10.90 33.32
CA THR A 433 23.16 -9.71 33.97
C THR A 433 22.26 -8.93 32.99
N PRO A 434 21.38 -8.04 33.48
CA PRO A 434 20.56 -7.20 32.60
C PRO A 434 21.38 -6.41 31.57
N GLU A 435 22.54 -5.88 31.95
CA GLU A 435 23.44 -5.12 31.06
C GLU A 435 24.06 -6.03 29.99
N GLN A 436 24.43 -7.25 30.36
CA GLN A 436 24.96 -8.24 29.41
C GLN A 436 23.90 -8.69 28.41
N ALA A 437 22.66 -8.93 28.88
CA ALA A 437 21.54 -9.28 28.03
C ALA A 437 21.19 -8.15 27.03
N ALA A 438 21.16 -6.90 27.49
CA ALA A 438 20.94 -5.73 26.65
C ALA A 438 22.04 -5.60 25.58
N LYS A 439 23.31 -5.67 25.98
CA LYS A 439 24.45 -5.63 25.06
C LYS A 439 24.40 -6.77 24.04
N LYS A 440 23.95 -7.96 24.44
CA LYS A 440 23.78 -9.10 23.54
C LYS A 440 22.69 -8.85 22.51
N MET A 441 21.57 -8.24 22.89
CA MET A 441 20.52 -7.84 21.96
C MET A 441 21.00 -6.78 20.97
N ASP A 442 21.75 -5.78 21.42
CA ASP A 442 22.35 -4.76 20.55
C ASP A 442 23.30 -5.40 19.51
N GLN A 443 24.09 -6.39 19.93
CA GLN A 443 24.95 -7.17 19.02
C GLN A 443 24.15 -7.96 17.99
N LEU A 444 23.01 -8.56 18.38
CA LEU A 444 22.14 -9.27 17.45
C LEU A 444 21.49 -8.32 16.44
N GLN A 445 21.09 -7.12 16.87
CA GLN A 445 20.58 -6.08 15.98
C GLN A 445 21.65 -5.62 14.99
N ALA A 446 22.84 -5.27 15.49
CA ALA A 446 23.96 -4.81 14.65
C ALA A 446 24.41 -5.90 13.65
N ALA A 447 24.26 -7.18 14.00
CA ALA A 447 24.56 -8.31 13.13
C ALA A 447 23.40 -8.72 12.19
N GLY A 448 22.26 -8.01 12.20
CA GLY A 448 21.09 -8.38 11.39
C GLY A 448 20.43 -9.70 11.82
N ARG A 449 20.67 -10.16 13.05
CA ARG A 449 20.13 -11.41 13.62
C ARG A 449 18.88 -11.20 14.49
N TYR A 450 18.54 -9.95 14.82
CA TYR A 450 17.25 -9.54 15.36
C TYR A 450 16.70 -8.41 14.49
N VAL A 451 15.61 -8.69 13.76
CA VAL A 451 15.04 -7.79 12.76
C VAL A 451 13.56 -7.54 13.05
N THR A 452 13.14 -6.28 13.03
CA THR A 452 11.73 -5.91 13.21
C THR A 452 11.22 -5.09 12.02
N GLU A 453 10.03 -5.44 11.53
CA GLU A 453 9.28 -4.69 10.52
C GLU A 453 7.86 -4.49 11.07
N VAL A 454 7.69 -3.42 11.84
CA VAL A 454 6.43 -3.11 12.53
C VAL A 454 5.80 -1.83 12.00
N TYR A 455 4.47 -1.81 11.96
CA TYR A 455 3.66 -0.72 11.42
C TYR A 455 2.66 -0.17 12.43
#